data_AF-A0A7R8P8U5-F1
#
_entry.id   AF-A0A7R8P8U5-F1
#
_cell.length_a   1.000
_cell.length_b   1.000
_cell.length_c   1.000
_cell.angle_alpha   90.00
_cell.angle_beta   90.00
_cell.angle_gamma   90.00
#
_symmetry.space_group_name_H-M   'P 1'
#
loop_
_entity.id
_entity.type
_entity.pdbx_description
1 polymer ?
#
loop_
_entity_poly.entity_id
_entity_poly.type
_entity_poly.pdbx_seq_one_letter_code
_entity_poly.pdbx_strand_id
1 'polypeptide(L)'
;MSPAGNPAPDAHGQEPAASPAHEPGADEQERIRTAVAGHARRRAWREAETAISAVLADPEVQRLRALIEQEETRAGRELRAEFQAFQDRYESAVRTGDTAVLAQVCAGKHGRWGRICVQSTGHETRTPHWGITPHGEPVAWIGSAPDDD
;
A
#
# COMPACT_ATOMS: atom_id res chain seq x y z
N MET A 1 -32.82 -97.69 -5.88
CA MET A 1 -31.99 -96.96 -4.90
C MET A 1 -31.46 -95.72 -5.61
N SER A 2 -32.08 -94.57 -5.37
CA SER A 2 -31.60 -93.26 -5.85
C SER A 2 -31.24 -92.45 -4.61
N PRO A 3 -30.04 -91.84 -4.53
CA PRO A 3 -29.71 -91.02 -3.38
C PRO A 3 -30.21 -89.58 -3.59
N ALA A 4 -30.63 -89.02 -2.46
CA ALA A 4 -31.07 -87.66 -2.27
C ALA A 4 -29.98 -86.63 -2.59
N GLY A 5 -30.40 -85.47 -3.08
CA GLY A 5 -29.56 -84.28 -3.19
C GLY A 5 -30.42 -83.04 -3.10
N ASN A 6 -30.59 -82.52 -1.88
CA ASN A 6 -30.83 -81.10 -1.60
C ASN A 6 -30.56 -80.84 -0.12
N PRO A 7 -29.79 -79.79 0.17
CA PRO A 7 -30.16 -78.89 1.26
C PRO A 7 -30.38 -77.45 0.77
N ALA A 8 -31.24 -76.75 1.49
CA ALA A 8 -31.74 -75.40 1.29
C ALA A 8 -30.72 -74.30 1.73
N PRO A 9 -31.01 -73.00 1.51
CA PRO A 9 -30.05 -71.90 1.56
C PRO A 9 -30.00 -71.20 2.92
N ASP A 10 -28.80 -70.84 3.37
CA ASP A 10 -28.52 -69.93 4.47
C ASP A 10 -27.36 -69.02 4.02
N ALA A 11 -27.20 -67.76 4.38
CA ALA A 11 -28.04 -66.75 4.97
C ALA A 11 -27.31 -65.43 4.67
N HIS A 12 -28.07 -64.38 4.34
CA HIS A 12 -27.73 -62.96 4.38
C HIS A 12 -26.25 -62.56 4.61
N GLY A 13 -25.54 -62.25 3.52
CA GLY A 13 -24.37 -61.37 3.56
C GLY A 13 -24.83 -59.94 3.80
N GLN A 14 -24.67 -59.46 5.03
CA GLN A 14 -24.86 -58.05 5.37
C GLN A 14 -23.62 -57.28 4.88
N GLU A 15 -23.80 -56.40 3.89
CA GLU A 15 -22.78 -55.42 3.52
C GLU A 15 -22.47 -54.54 4.75
N PRO A 16 -21.19 -54.28 5.07
CA PRO A 16 -20.87 -53.30 6.10
C PRO A 16 -21.34 -51.93 5.60
N ALA A 17 -22.31 -51.35 6.31
CA ALA A 17 -22.74 -49.98 6.10
C ALA A 17 -21.49 -49.08 6.12
N ALA A 18 -21.29 -48.32 5.04
CA ALA A 18 -20.26 -47.29 4.98
C ALA A 18 -20.40 -46.39 6.21
N SER A 19 -19.33 -46.28 7.02
CA SER A 19 -19.26 -45.32 8.12
C SER A 19 -19.68 -43.94 7.58
N PRO A 20 -20.59 -43.23 8.26
CA PRO A 20 -20.93 -41.88 7.85
C PRO A 20 -19.67 -41.03 7.90
N ALA A 21 -19.39 -40.31 6.82
CA ALA A 21 -18.34 -39.31 6.79
C ALA A 21 -18.52 -38.41 8.03
N HIS A 22 -17.45 -38.24 8.80
CA HIS A 22 -17.45 -37.37 9.97
C HIS A 22 -17.70 -35.94 9.49
N GLU A 23 -18.94 -35.46 9.61
CA GLU A 23 -19.25 -34.06 9.33
C GLU A 23 -18.57 -33.20 10.40
N PRO A 24 -17.68 -32.27 10.02
CA PRO A 24 -17.01 -31.42 10.99
C PRO A 24 -18.06 -30.64 11.79
N GLY A 25 -17.88 -30.59 13.11
CA GLY A 25 -18.79 -29.85 14.00
C GLY A 25 -18.87 -28.37 13.63
N ALA A 26 -19.92 -27.67 14.07
CA ALA A 26 -20.16 -26.27 13.72
C ALA A 26 -18.94 -25.35 13.96
N ASP A 27 -18.19 -25.59 15.04
CA ASP A 27 -16.97 -24.86 15.38
C ASP A 27 -15.82 -25.13 14.40
N GLU A 28 -15.71 -26.35 13.89
CA GLU A 28 -14.71 -26.72 12.89
C GLU A 28 -15.08 -26.17 11.52
N GLN A 29 -16.37 -26.19 11.16
CA GLN A 29 -16.86 -25.52 9.94
C GLN A 29 -16.59 -24.01 9.98
N GLU A 30 -16.79 -23.35 11.12
CA GLU A 30 -16.52 -21.93 11.26
C GLU A 30 -15.02 -21.61 11.19
N ARG A 31 -14.17 -22.46 11.77
CA ARG A 31 -12.70 -22.35 11.61
C ARG A 31 -12.27 -22.54 10.16
N ILE A 32 -12.84 -23.52 9.45
CA ILE A 32 -12.57 -23.76 8.03
C ILE A 32 -13.00 -22.54 7.21
N ARG A 33 -14.21 -22.00 7.44
CA ARG A 33 -14.70 -20.79 6.73
C ARG A 33 -13.80 -19.58 6.99
N THR A 34 -13.39 -19.36 8.23
CA THR A 34 -12.46 -18.28 8.59
C THR A 34 -11.09 -18.45 7.92
N ALA A 35 -10.55 -19.67 7.91
CA ALA A 35 -9.28 -19.98 7.27
C ALA A 35 -9.34 -19.76 5.75
N VAL A 36 -10.43 -20.18 5.11
CA VAL A 36 -10.69 -19.97 3.66
C VAL A 36 -10.83 -18.48 3.36
N ALA A 37 -11.58 -17.72 4.15
CA ALA A 37 -11.73 -16.27 3.97
C ALA A 37 -10.39 -15.53 4.13
N GLY A 38 -9.57 -15.92 5.12
CA GLY A 38 -8.23 -15.38 5.31
C GLY A 38 -7.29 -15.73 4.15
N HIS A 39 -7.37 -16.95 3.63
CA HIS A 39 -6.60 -17.38 2.46
C HIS A 39 -7.00 -16.59 1.20
N ALA A 40 -8.30 -16.46 0.93
CA ALA A 40 -8.82 -15.69 -0.20
C ALA A 40 -8.35 -14.23 -0.16
N ARG A 41 -8.39 -13.59 1.02
CA ARG A 41 -7.91 -12.20 1.20
C ARG A 41 -6.42 -12.07 0.90
N ARG A 42 -5.58 -12.98 1.41
CA ARG A 42 -4.14 -12.99 1.12
C ARG A 42 -3.83 -13.25 -0.35
N ARG A 43 -4.64 -14.06 -1.01
CA ARG A 43 -4.51 -14.30 -2.46
C ARG A 43 -4.85 -13.03 -3.25
N ALA A 44 -5.99 -12.42 -2.97
CA ALA A 44 -6.40 -11.18 -3.63
C ALA A 44 -5.37 -10.05 -3.44
N TRP A 45 -4.80 -9.94 -2.24
CA TRP A 45 -3.71 -8.98 -1.95
C TRP A 45 -2.49 -9.22 -2.84
N ARG A 46 -2.00 -10.46 -2.94
CA ARG A 46 -0.85 -10.80 -3.79
C ARG A 46 -1.13 -10.58 -5.28
N GLU A 47 -2.34 -10.85 -5.73
CA GLU A 47 -2.75 -10.58 -7.11
C GLU A 47 -2.76 -9.07 -7.40
N ALA A 48 -3.25 -8.26 -6.44
CA ALA A 48 -3.19 -6.81 -6.54
C ALA A 48 -1.74 -6.29 -6.54
N GLU A 49 -0.89 -6.75 -5.63
CA GLU A 49 0.54 -6.40 -5.60
C GLU A 49 1.23 -6.75 -6.93
N THR A 50 0.93 -7.91 -7.50
CA THR A 50 1.48 -8.33 -8.79
C THR A 50 1.03 -7.40 -9.91
N ALA A 51 -0.26 -7.06 -9.96
CA ALA A 51 -0.81 -6.15 -10.97
C ALA A 51 -0.22 -4.73 -10.85
N ILE A 52 -0.14 -4.19 -9.63
CA ILE A 52 0.47 -2.88 -9.36
C ILE A 52 1.93 -2.89 -9.77
N SER A 53 2.68 -3.93 -9.37
CA SER A 53 4.10 -4.07 -9.72
C SER A 53 4.30 -4.14 -11.22
N ALA A 54 3.42 -4.83 -11.96
CA ALA A 54 3.48 -4.90 -13.41
C ALA A 54 3.24 -3.53 -14.06
N VAL A 55 2.27 -2.75 -13.58
CA VAL A 55 2.03 -1.38 -14.06
C VAL A 55 3.21 -0.47 -13.74
N LEU A 56 3.76 -0.53 -12.52
CA LEU A 56 4.92 0.27 -12.14
C LEU A 56 6.18 -0.12 -12.91
N ALA A 57 6.33 -1.39 -13.29
CA ALA A 57 7.43 -1.88 -14.10
C ALA A 57 7.24 -1.61 -15.61
N ASP A 58 6.08 -1.11 -16.02
CA ASP A 58 5.82 -0.80 -17.42
C ASP A 58 6.85 0.24 -17.94
N PRO A 59 7.50 0.01 -19.09
CA PRO A 59 8.52 0.91 -19.61
C PRO A 59 8.03 2.34 -19.86
N GLU A 60 6.77 2.52 -20.25
CA GLU A 60 6.20 3.85 -20.47
C GLU A 60 5.98 4.56 -19.14
N VAL A 61 5.49 3.87 -18.12
CA VAL A 61 5.36 4.40 -16.75
C VAL A 61 6.73 4.82 -16.20
N GLN A 62 7.75 3.99 -16.38
CA GLN A 62 9.13 4.31 -15.99
C GLN A 62 9.69 5.52 -16.75
N ARG A 63 9.42 5.61 -18.06
CA ARG A 63 9.83 6.76 -18.88
C ARG A 63 9.17 8.06 -18.41
N LEU A 64 7.86 8.01 -18.13
CA LEU A 64 7.11 9.18 -17.64
C LEU A 64 7.59 9.60 -16.25
N ARG A 65 7.85 8.64 -15.34
CA ARG A 65 8.48 8.90 -14.04
C ARG A 65 9.80 9.67 -14.20
N ALA A 66 10.70 9.19 -15.06
CA ALA A 66 12.00 9.84 -15.28
C ALA A 66 11.85 11.27 -15.86
N LEU A 67 10.88 11.50 -16.75
CA LEU A 67 10.59 12.83 -17.29
C LEU A 67 10.04 13.77 -16.21
N ILE A 68 9.14 13.27 -15.36
CA ILE A 68 8.60 14.04 -14.23
C ILE A 68 9.74 14.42 -13.29
N GLU A 69 10.56 13.46 -12.84
CA GLU A 69 11.71 13.71 -11.95
C GLU A 69 12.67 14.76 -12.53
N GLN A 70 12.91 14.72 -13.85
CA GLN A 70 13.74 15.69 -14.54
C GLN A 70 13.14 17.11 -14.52
N GLU A 71 11.85 17.23 -14.83
CA GLU A 71 11.16 18.52 -14.81
C GLU A 71 10.99 19.08 -13.39
N GLU A 72 10.72 18.23 -12.41
CA GLU A 72 10.64 18.64 -11.01
C GLU A 72 11.98 19.18 -10.50
N THR A 73 13.08 18.50 -10.87
CA THR A 73 14.45 18.96 -10.54
C THR A 73 14.78 20.27 -11.25
N ARG A 74 14.40 20.39 -12.53
CA ARG A 74 14.61 21.60 -13.32
C ARG A 74 13.87 22.79 -12.72
N ALA A 75 12.56 22.63 -12.49
CA ALA A 75 11.72 23.64 -11.86
C ALA A 75 12.23 24.00 -10.46
N GLY A 76 12.69 23.01 -9.68
CA GLY A 76 13.34 23.22 -8.39
C GLY A 76 14.53 24.17 -8.48
N ARG A 77 15.41 23.98 -9.46
CA ARG A 77 16.55 24.89 -9.70
C ARG A 77 16.12 26.28 -10.15
N GLU A 78 15.17 26.36 -11.08
CA GLU A 78 14.67 27.64 -11.60
C GLU A 78 14.04 28.51 -10.49
N LEU A 79 13.32 27.87 -9.57
CA LEU A 79 12.61 28.54 -8.48
C LEU A 79 13.47 28.77 -7.22
N ARG A 80 14.72 28.32 -7.22
CA ARG A 80 15.62 28.41 -6.05
C ARG A 80 15.76 29.84 -5.52
N ALA A 81 15.93 30.82 -6.42
CA ALA A 81 16.11 32.22 -6.03
C ALA A 81 14.91 32.78 -5.26
N GLU A 82 13.69 32.30 -5.56
CA GLU A 82 12.48 32.71 -4.85
C GLU A 82 12.33 31.96 -3.52
N PHE A 83 12.55 30.64 -3.51
CA PHE A 83 12.14 29.83 -2.36
C PHE A 83 13.24 29.46 -1.35
N GLN A 84 14.52 29.67 -1.67
CA GLN A 84 15.63 29.34 -0.76
C GLN A 84 15.49 30.01 0.61
N ALA A 85 15.01 31.25 0.66
CA ALA A 85 14.80 31.96 1.93
C ALA A 85 13.76 31.28 2.85
N PHE A 86 12.82 30.50 2.31
CA PHE A 86 11.88 29.71 3.12
C PHE A 86 12.57 28.49 3.74
N GLN A 87 13.38 27.80 2.93
CA GLN A 87 14.20 26.68 3.39
C GLN A 87 15.21 27.11 4.44
N ASP A 88 15.92 28.22 4.24
CA ASP A 88 16.92 28.69 5.21
C ASP A 88 16.26 29.04 6.56
N ARG A 89 15.05 29.61 6.54
CA ARG A 89 14.27 29.90 7.76
C ARG A 89 13.82 28.63 8.47
N TYR A 90 13.33 27.63 7.73
CA TYR A 90 13.07 26.30 8.26
C TYR A 90 14.31 25.71 8.93
N GLU A 91 15.44 25.72 8.24
CA GLU A 91 16.65 25.02 8.70
C GLU A 91 17.19 25.69 9.95
N SER A 92 17.10 27.03 9.99
CA SER A 92 17.38 27.81 11.20
C SER A 92 16.44 27.41 12.34
N ALA A 93 15.13 27.41 12.12
CA ALA A 93 14.15 27.08 13.15
C ALA A 93 14.33 25.66 13.71
N VAL A 94 14.64 24.68 12.86
CA VAL A 94 14.95 23.31 13.29
C VAL A 94 16.22 23.28 14.14
N ARG A 95 17.27 23.99 13.70
CA ARG A 95 18.56 24.05 14.39
C ARG A 95 18.48 24.77 15.74
N THR A 96 17.67 25.81 15.85
CA THR A 96 17.51 26.62 17.07
C THR A 96 16.40 26.11 17.98
N GLY A 97 15.56 25.18 17.50
CA GLY A 97 14.39 24.71 18.22
C GLY A 97 13.29 25.78 18.36
N ASP A 98 13.16 26.67 17.38
CA ASP A 98 12.16 27.74 17.38
C ASP A 98 10.74 27.19 17.14
N THR A 99 10.16 26.60 18.18
CA THR A 99 8.85 25.96 18.13
C THR A 99 7.73 26.88 17.66
N ALA A 100 7.86 28.20 17.81
CA ALA A 100 6.85 29.15 17.37
C ALA A 100 6.83 29.27 15.84
N VAL A 101 7.99 29.37 15.20
CA VAL A 101 8.12 29.28 13.73
C VAL A 101 7.72 27.89 13.27
N LEU A 102 8.13 26.86 13.99
CA LEU A 102 7.85 25.48 13.63
C LEU A 102 6.37 25.10 13.70
N ALA A 103 5.58 25.79 14.54
CA ALA A 103 4.15 25.57 14.73
C ALA A 103 3.26 26.38 13.77
N GLN A 104 3.83 27.18 12.87
CA GLN A 104 3.04 27.89 11.87
C GLN A 104 2.49 26.89 10.84
N VAL A 105 1.16 26.74 10.85
CA VAL A 105 0.46 25.75 10.02
C VAL A 105 0.06 26.39 8.68
N CYS A 106 0.52 25.80 7.59
CA CYS A 106 -0.10 25.98 6.28
C CYS A 106 -1.40 25.17 6.23
N ALA A 107 -2.45 25.65 5.56
CA ALA A 107 -3.73 24.93 5.42
C ALA A 107 -3.66 23.64 4.58
N GLY A 108 -2.46 23.07 4.37
CA GLY A 108 -2.19 21.83 3.64
C GLY A 108 -1.52 20.75 4.49
N LYS A 109 -1.59 19.50 4.04
CA LYS A 109 -1.30 18.27 4.81
C LYS A 109 0.13 18.08 5.33
N HIS A 110 1.14 18.85 4.87
CA HIS A 110 2.56 18.58 5.14
C HIS A 110 3.13 19.34 6.36
N GLY A 111 2.34 19.46 7.42
CA GLY A 111 2.69 20.12 8.70
C GLY A 111 3.74 19.41 9.56
N ARG A 112 4.64 18.61 8.99
CA ARG A 112 5.84 18.14 9.69
C ARG A 112 6.97 17.86 8.72
N TRP A 113 7.40 18.94 8.06
CA TRP A 113 8.77 19.10 7.59
C TRP A 113 9.25 18.26 6.41
N GLY A 114 8.32 17.87 5.55
CA GLY A 114 8.59 17.57 4.16
C GLY A 114 8.08 18.68 3.24
N ARG A 115 8.96 19.67 2.96
CA ARG A 115 9.04 20.48 1.72
C ARG A 115 8.13 21.74 1.49
N ILE A 116 8.49 22.96 1.91
CA ILE A 116 8.06 23.64 3.16
C ILE A 116 7.13 24.86 2.88
N CYS A 117 6.19 25.17 3.79
CA CYS A 117 5.56 26.49 3.96
C CYS A 117 5.84 27.11 5.35
N VAL A 118 6.40 28.33 5.43
CA VAL A 118 6.55 29.09 6.70
C VAL A 118 6.25 30.59 6.50
N GLN A 119 4.99 30.93 6.27
CA GLN A 119 4.50 32.31 6.13
C GLN A 119 3.05 32.48 6.59
N SER A 120 2.69 33.74 6.88
CA SER A 120 1.31 34.24 7.01
C SER A 120 0.50 34.11 5.71
N THR A 121 -0.82 34.24 5.80
CA THR A 121 -1.82 34.10 4.71
C THR A 121 -1.38 34.65 3.34
N GLY A 122 -1.66 33.90 2.26
CA GLY A 122 -1.34 34.27 0.87
C GLY A 122 -0.19 33.47 0.23
N HIS A 123 0.33 32.45 0.93
CA HIS A 123 1.42 31.59 0.44
C HIS A 123 0.88 30.31 -0.20
N GLU A 124 -0.26 29.81 0.27
CA GLU A 124 -1.04 28.69 -0.26
C GLU A 124 -1.45 28.87 -1.73
N THR A 125 -1.48 30.11 -2.23
CA THR A 125 -1.81 30.43 -3.63
C THR A 125 -0.60 30.39 -4.57
N ARG A 126 0.63 30.21 -4.06
CA ARG A 126 1.83 30.05 -4.89
C ARG A 126 2.10 28.57 -5.14
N THR A 127 1.56 28.06 -6.25
CA THR A 127 1.95 26.78 -6.85
C THR A 127 3.16 27.03 -7.76
N PRO A 128 4.19 26.16 -7.83
CA PRO A 128 4.29 24.79 -7.30
C PRO A 128 4.82 24.67 -5.86
N HIS A 129 4.75 23.46 -5.29
CA HIS A 129 5.48 23.15 -4.05
C HIS A 129 6.99 23.14 -4.32
N TRP A 130 7.81 23.41 -3.30
CA TRP A 130 9.26 23.48 -3.42
C TRP A 130 9.97 22.98 -2.17
N GLY A 131 11.13 22.33 -2.32
CA GLY A 131 11.95 21.88 -1.21
C GLY A 131 13.32 21.34 -1.63
N ILE A 132 14.04 20.80 -0.65
CA ILE A 132 15.37 20.19 -0.81
C ILE A 132 15.27 18.69 -0.56
N THR A 133 15.82 17.88 -1.47
CA THR A 133 15.93 16.42 -1.32
C THR A 133 16.92 16.04 -0.21
N PRO A 134 16.93 14.79 0.29
CA PRO A 134 17.95 14.33 1.25
C PRO A 134 19.40 14.50 0.79
N HIS A 135 19.63 14.63 -0.53
CA HIS A 135 20.94 14.84 -1.13
C HIS A 135 21.31 16.34 -1.29
N GLY A 136 20.44 17.27 -0.89
CA GLY A 136 20.71 18.71 -0.97
C GLY A 136 20.27 19.36 -2.29
N GLU A 137 19.64 18.61 -3.20
CA GLU A 137 19.18 19.14 -4.49
C GLU A 137 17.79 19.76 -4.41
N PRO A 138 17.53 20.91 -5.05
CA PRO A 138 16.21 21.54 -5.07
C PRO A 138 15.24 20.82 -6.02
N VAL A 139 13.99 20.70 -5.61
CA VAL A 139 12.91 20.05 -6.37
C VAL A 139 11.61 20.84 -6.23
N ALA A 140 10.80 20.87 -7.29
CA ALA A 140 9.47 21.48 -7.29
C ALA A 140 8.43 20.56 -7.94
N TRP A 141 7.25 20.40 -7.35
CA TRP A 141 6.21 19.46 -7.85
C TRP A 141 4.80 20.04 -7.68
N ILE A 142 3.85 19.46 -8.41
CA ILE A 142 2.42 19.80 -8.35
C ILE A 142 1.67 18.65 -7.69
N GLY A 143 1.04 18.90 -6.54
CA GLY A 143 0.25 17.91 -5.80
C GLY A 143 0.95 17.31 -4.58
N SER A 144 0.52 16.12 -4.18
CA SER A 144 1.10 15.34 -3.07
C SER A 144 2.61 15.17 -3.26
N ALA A 145 3.36 15.22 -2.16
CA ALA A 145 4.81 15.03 -2.19
C ALA A 145 5.18 13.67 -2.82
N PRO A 146 6.12 13.59 -3.79
CA PRO A 146 6.63 12.32 -4.33
C PRO A 146 7.04 11.21 -3.36
N ASP A 147 7.19 11.49 -2.06
CA ASP A 147 7.52 10.47 -1.03
C ASP A 147 6.25 10.00 -0.27
N ASP A 148 5.05 10.24 -0.82
CA ASP A 148 3.77 9.90 -0.19
C ASP A 148 3.33 8.42 -0.41
N ASP A 149 4.21 7.54 -0.90
CA ASP A 149 4.02 6.06 -0.95
C ASP A 149 5.21 5.30 -0.31
#